data_AF-A0A1G0E7D6-F1
#
_entry.id   AF-A0A1G0E7D6-F1
#
_cell.length_a   1.000
_cell.length_b   1.000
_cell.length_c   1.000
_cell.angle_alpha   90.00
_cell.angle_beta   90.00
_cell.angle_gamma   90.00
#
_symmetry.space_group_name_H-M   'P 1'
#
loop_
_entity.id
_entity.type
_entity.pdbx_description
1 polymer ?
#
loop_
_entity_poly.entity_id
_entity_poly.type
_entity_poly.pdbx_seq_one_letter_code
_entity_poly.pdbx_strand_id
1 'polypeptide(L)'
;MRLLLKLIGLCVVVLLSACQPPKPSVIDESRITKISVECHAFDDSIQTLQLEVLDVTVDSVKKAFGELFYNNFPIYMITGYENRLMTDNDTKISLHAYGAAIDINYHINPYYNVLKGTSSIEPKRFTNRTKDEEKIISFLKEKREFSESELSATMKAVIQELDSDDWFVNREVHRKGMLTRKEAEIFEKNGFTIWGGTWRQPMDFMHFQIPIKLAEVLAATSKEEGEVIWKNHLLLNKWHLQLKKKLETLDKEKGEAIWTEHLSKCQSDGGYLTAANKADTASVCLEDCKRKYKDIDALQKNTPNKHKSHLKK
;
A
#
# COMPACT_ATOMS: atom_id res chain seq x y z
N MET A 1 -55.89 -37.48 27.61
CA MET A 1 -54.73 -36.86 28.27
C MET A 1 -53.43 -37.07 27.47
N ARG A 2 -53.41 -36.69 26.18
CA ARG A 2 -52.19 -36.68 25.32
C ARG A 2 -52.34 -35.63 24.20
N LEU A 3 -52.72 -34.41 24.56
CA LEU A 3 -52.85 -33.30 23.61
C LEU A 3 -52.30 -31.97 24.15
N LEU A 4 -51.25 -32.02 24.98
CA LEU A 4 -50.66 -30.82 25.59
C LEU A 4 -49.12 -30.82 25.66
N LEU A 5 -48.44 -31.56 24.78
CA LEU A 5 -46.97 -31.68 24.78
C LEU A 5 -46.33 -31.51 23.38
N LYS A 6 -46.99 -30.81 22.45
CA LYS A 6 -46.43 -30.48 21.12
C LYS A 6 -46.33 -28.97 20.82
N LEU A 7 -46.50 -28.11 21.81
CA LEU A 7 -46.48 -26.64 21.65
C LEU A 7 -45.32 -25.94 22.38
N ILE A 8 -44.27 -26.67 22.77
CA ILE A 8 -43.06 -26.10 23.39
C ILE A 8 -41.82 -26.23 22.48
N GLY A 9 -41.93 -26.91 21.33
CA GLY A 9 -40.80 -27.18 20.43
C GLY A 9 -40.62 -26.20 19.26
N LEU A 10 -41.34 -25.08 19.23
CA LEU A 10 -41.41 -24.21 18.04
C LEU A 10 -41.42 -22.72 18.39
N CYS A 11 -40.53 -22.26 19.28
CA CYS A 11 -40.37 -20.81 19.54
C CYS A 11 -38.96 -20.37 20.00
N VAL A 12 -37.92 -21.20 19.90
CA VAL A 12 -36.54 -20.80 20.26
C VAL A 12 -35.54 -21.16 19.17
N VAL A 13 -35.87 -20.86 17.91
CA VAL A 13 -34.88 -20.68 16.84
C VAL A 13 -35.12 -19.30 16.23
N VAL A 14 -35.15 -18.30 17.10
CA VAL A 14 -35.05 -16.89 16.72
C VAL A 14 -33.57 -16.54 16.75
N LEU A 15 -33.01 -16.34 15.55
CA LEU A 15 -31.87 -15.46 15.28
C LEU A 15 -30.69 -15.56 16.26
N LEU A 16 -29.90 -16.64 16.13
CA LEU A 16 -28.45 -16.51 16.29
C LEU A 16 -27.84 -16.25 14.91
N SER A 17 -28.28 -15.15 14.27
CA SER A 17 -27.35 -14.44 13.41
C SER A 17 -26.33 -13.89 14.39
N ALA A 18 -25.14 -14.50 14.43
CA ALA A 18 -24.07 -14.03 15.28
C ALA A 18 -23.90 -12.54 14.98
N CYS A 19 -24.28 -11.67 15.92
CA CYS A 19 -23.71 -10.35 16.01
C CYS A 19 -22.22 -10.60 16.17
N GLN A 20 -21.50 -10.64 15.05
CA GLN A 20 -20.07 -10.43 15.13
C GLN A 20 -19.92 -9.11 15.89
N PRO A 21 -19.12 -9.07 16.96
CA PRO A 21 -18.87 -7.81 17.65
C PRO A 21 -18.51 -6.79 16.57
N PRO A 22 -19.04 -5.56 16.61
CA PRO A 22 -18.70 -4.55 15.62
C PRO A 22 -17.18 -4.53 15.51
N LYS A 23 -16.67 -4.76 14.28
CA LYS A 23 -15.23 -4.68 14.04
C LYS A 23 -14.78 -3.33 14.60
N PRO A 24 -13.74 -3.28 15.46
CA PRO A 24 -13.31 -2.03 16.05
C PRO A 24 -13.04 -1.02 14.94
N SER A 25 -13.89 0.02 14.85
CA SER A 25 -13.67 1.10 13.89
C SER A 25 -12.51 1.93 14.40
N VAL A 26 -11.40 1.87 13.68
CA VAL A 26 -10.17 2.62 14.02
C VAL A 26 -10.23 4.07 13.63
N ILE A 27 -11.27 4.45 12.88
CA ILE A 27 -11.47 5.79 12.36
C ILE A 27 -12.96 6.12 12.37
N ASP A 28 -13.29 7.40 12.57
CA ASP A 28 -14.61 7.94 12.32
C ASP A 28 -14.91 7.90 10.82
N GLU A 29 -16.00 7.26 10.40
CA GLU A 29 -16.36 7.11 8.98
C GLU A 29 -16.56 8.47 8.27
N SER A 30 -16.85 9.56 9.00
CA SER A 30 -16.88 10.91 8.44
C SER A 30 -15.53 11.40 7.91
N ARG A 31 -14.43 10.77 8.33
CA ARG A 31 -13.06 11.00 7.81
C ARG A 31 -12.76 10.20 6.55
N ILE A 32 -13.68 9.35 6.09
CA ILE A 32 -13.54 8.58 4.85
C ILE A 32 -14.27 9.29 3.72
N THR A 33 -13.53 9.58 2.65
CA THR A 33 -14.04 10.28 1.47
C THR A 33 -14.01 9.36 0.26
N LYS A 34 -15.17 9.19 -0.37
CA LYS A 34 -15.29 8.53 -1.67
C LYS A 34 -14.83 9.48 -2.79
N ILE A 35 -13.90 9.03 -3.61
CA ILE A 35 -13.37 9.80 -4.75
C ILE A 35 -13.51 9.01 -6.05
N SER A 36 -13.34 9.70 -7.17
CA SER A 36 -13.24 9.11 -8.51
C SER A 36 -11.92 9.50 -9.15
N VAL A 37 -11.32 8.56 -9.89
CA VAL A 37 -10.07 8.71 -10.63
C VAL A 37 -10.24 8.15 -12.04
N GLU A 38 -9.62 8.80 -13.02
CA GLU A 38 -9.57 8.31 -14.39
C GLU A 38 -8.34 7.41 -14.58
N CYS A 39 -8.53 6.28 -15.24
CA CYS A 39 -7.51 5.28 -15.49
C CYS A 39 -7.59 4.77 -16.93
N HIS A 40 -6.46 4.36 -17.50
CA HIS A 40 -6.49 3.51 -18.69
C HIS A 40 -6.83 2.07 -18.28
N ALA A 41 -7.73 1.43 -18.99
CA ALA A 41 -7.98 0.00 -18.85
C ALA A 41 -6.99 -0.82 -19.70
N PHE A 42 -7.12 -2.14 -19.66
CA PHE A 42 -6.23 -3.05 -20.40
C PHE A 42 -6.44 -3.01 -21.92
N ASP A 43 -7.62 -2.60 -22.38
CA ASP A 43 -7.93 -2.32 -23.78
C ASP A 43 -7.68 -0.84 -24.17
N ASP A 44 -6.98 -0.10 -23.31
CA ASP A 44 -6.62 1.32 -23.45
C ASP A 44 -7.81 2.30 -23.41
N SER A 45 -9.04 1.79 -23.21
CA SER A 45 -10.21 2.64 -22.92
C SER A 45 -10.01 3.41 -21.61
N ILE A 46 -10.62 4.59 -21.51
CA ILE A 46 -10.60 5.39 -20.28
C ILE A 46 -11.78 4.96 -19.40
N GLN A 47 -11.46 4.65 -18.15
CA GLN A 47 -12.44 4.26 -17.14
C GLN A 47 -12.37 5.20 -15.95
N THR A 48 -13.54 5.47 -15.35
CA THR A 48 -13.64 6.18 -14.08
C THR A 48 -13.84 5.17 -12.96
N LEU A 49 -12.82 5.01 -12.12
CA LEU A 49 -12.84 4.10 -10.97
C LEU A 49 -13.11 4.87 -9.68
N GLN A 50 -13.75 4.21 -8.72
CA GLN A 50 -14.05 4.78 -7.40
C GLN A 50 -13.30 4.03 -6.32
N LEU A 51 -12.87 4.79 -5.31
CA LEU A 51 -12.28 4.27 -4.09
C LEU A 51 -12.59 5.23 -2.94
N GLU A 52 -12.56 4.70 -1.72
CA GLU A 52 -12.72 5.46 -0.50
C GLU A 52 -11.35 5.63 0.16
N VAL A 53 -11.03 6.82 0.65
CA VAL A 53 -9.72 7.13 1.24
C VAL A 53 -9.88 8.05 2.42
N LEU A 54 -8.85 8.12 3.27
CA LEU A 54 -8.77 9.11 4.31
C LEU A 54 -8.82 10.53 3.71
N ASP A 55 -9.72 11.37 4.22
CA ASP A 55 -10.03 12.71 3.73
C ASP A 55 -8.81 13.60 3.45
N VAL A 56 -7.82 13.62 4.35
CA VAL A 56 -6.60 14.43 4.19
C VAL A 56 -5.70 13.94 3.05
N THR A 57 -5.89 12.72 2.57
CA THR A 57 -5.07 12.10 1.51
C THR A 57 -5.64 12.30 0.11
N VAL A 58 -6.88 12.81 -0.02
CA VAL A 58 -7.62 12.90 -1.30
C VAL A 58 -6.79 13.51 -2.43
N ASP A 59 -6.14 14.65 -2.19
CA ASP A 59 -5.35 15.34 -3.22
C ASP A 59 -4.12 14.54 -3.63
N SER A 60 -3.46 13.88 -2.68
CA SER A 60 -2.31 13.02 -2.94
C SER A 60 -2.70 11.80 -3.78
N VAL A 61 -3.84 11.19 -3.46
CA VAL A 61 -4.35 10.03 -4.20
C VAL A 61 -4.71 10.43 -5.63
N LYS A 62 -5.45 11.53 -5.82
CA LYS A 62 -5.78 12.04 -7.15
C LYS A 62 -4.52 12.35 -7.98
N LYS A 63 -3.49 12.94 -7.38
CA LYS A 63 -2.20 13.21 -8.05
C LYS A 63 -1.50 11.92 -8.46
N ALA A 64 -1.42 10.93 -7.56
CA ALA A 64 -0.80 9.65 -7.86
C ALA A 64 -1.51 8.95 -9.03
N PHE A 65 -2.85 8.88 -9.02
CA PHE A 65 -3.60 8.31 -10.14
C PHE A 65 -3.51 9.14 -11.42
N GLY A 66 -3.45 10.47 -11.34
CA GLY A 66 -3.21 11.34 -12.50
C GLY A 66 -1.84 11.09 -13.14
N GLU A 67 -0.80 10.82 -12.35
CA GLU A 67 0.52 10.43 -12.86
C GLU A 67 0.49 9.03 -13.49
N LEU A 68 -0.24 8.06 -12.91
CA LEU A 68 -0.44 6.74 -13.52
C LEU A 68 -1.18 6.84 -14.85
N PHE A 69 -2.23 7.66 -14.91
CA PHE A 69 -3.00 7.95 -16.11
C PHE A 69 -2.10 8.55 -17.20
N TYR A 70 -1.34 9.59 -16.86
CA TYR A 70 -0.38 10.22 -17.79
C TYR A 70 0.67 9.23 -18.32
N ASN A 71 1.08 8.27 -17.49
CA ASN A 71 2.04 7.23 -17.86
C ASN A 71 1.41 6.04 -18.62
N ASN A 72 0.12 6.10 -18.95
CA ASN A 72 -0.66 5.01 -19.57
C ASN A 72 -0.57 3.69 -18.78
N PHE A 73 -0.46 3.77 -17.44
CA PHE A 73 -0.43 2.58 -16.60
C PHE A 73 -1.85 1.99 -16.52
N PRO A 74 -2.04 0.71 -16.92
CA PRO A 74 -3.37 0.15 -17.02
C PRO A 74 -3.87 -0.41 -15.69
N ILE A 75 -5.11 -0.08 -15.37
CA ILE A 75 -5.76 -0.39 -14.09
C ILE A 75 -7.16 -0.91 -14.38
N TYR A 76 -7.46 -2.13 -13.94
CA TYR A 76 -8.82 -2.68 -14.01
C TYR A 76 -9.52 -2.61 -12.65
N MET A 77 -8.75 -2.54 -11.56
CA MET A 77 -9.26 -2.58 -10.19
C MET A 77 -8.38 -1.80 -9.22
N ILE A 78 -9.04 -1.13 -8.29
CA ILE A 78 -8.44 -0.40 -7.17
C ILE A 78 -9.24 -0.67 -5.90
N THR A 79 -8.58 -0.68 -4.76
CA THR A 79 -9.22 -0.70 -3.44
C THR A 79 -8.60 0.37 -2.54
N GLY A 80 -9.37 0.86 -1.59
CA GLY A 80 -8.96 1.87 -0.61
C GLY A 80 -9.43 1.46 0.78
N TYR A 81 -10.27 2.28 1.41
CA TYR A 81 -10.87 1.99 2.70
C TYR A 81 -11.66 0.67 2.67
N GLU A 82 -11.30 -0.24 3.58
CA GLU A 82 -12.04 -1.45 3.86
C GLU A 82 -11.90 -1.75 5.36
N ASN A 83 -13.02 -1.76 6.09
CA ASN A 83 -13.02 -2.11 7.50
C ASN A 83 -12.78 -3.62 7.69
N ARG A 84 -11.52 -4.01 7.67
CA ARG A 84 -11.07 -5.41 7.79
C ARG A 84 -9.85 -5.58 8.68
N LEU A 85 -9.75 -6.79 9.23
CA LEU A 85 -8.52 -7.28 9.83
C LEU A 85 -7.48 -7.55 8.74
N MET A 86 -6.21 -7.61 9.13
CA MET A 86 -5.13 -8.02 8.22
C MET A 86 -5.37 -9.45 7.74
N THR A 87 -5.00 -9.73 6.49
CA THR A 87 -4.97 -11.10 5.96
C THR A 87 -4.07 -11.97 6.86
N ASP A 88 -4.49 -13.20 7.15
CA ASP A 88 -3.82 -14.14 8.04
C ASP A 88 -3.64 -13.68 9.50
N ASN A 89 -4.39 -12.69 9.97
CA ASN A 89 -4.33 -12.23 11.36
C ASN A 89 -5.68 -11.77 11.91
N ASP A 90 -6.22 -12.53 12.85
CA ASP A 90 -7.55 -12.28 13.43
C ASP A 90 -7.57 -11.20 14.53
N THR A 91 -6.43 -10.54 14.78
CA THR A 91 -6.27 -9.56 15.89
C THR A 91 -5.75 -8.21 15.44
N LYS A 92 -5.06 -8.14 14.30
CA LYS A 92 -4.45 -6.91 13.79
C LYS A 92 -5.32 -6.28 12.74
N ILE A 93 -5.54 -4.98 12.87
CA ILE A 93 -6.36 -4.20 11.96
C ILE A 93 -5.54 -3.84 10.73
N SER A 94 -6.14 -3.98 9.54
CA SER A 94 -5.51 -3.61 8.27
C SER A 94 -5.38 -2.10 8.15
N LEU A 95 -4.34 -1.60 7.45
CA LEU A 95 -4.27 -0.17 7.12
C LEU A 95 -5.35 0.28 6.13
N HIS A 96 -5.99 -0.65 5.42
CA HIS A 96 -7.21 -0.34 4.68
C HIS A 96 -8.33 0.16 5.62
N ALA A 97 -8.39 -0.31 6.87
CA ALA A 97 -9.42 0.15 7.81
C ALA A 97 -9.20 1.60 8.28
N TYR A 98 -8.05 2.21 7.98
CA TYR A 98 -7.77 3.62 8.23
C TYR A 98 -8.01 4.51 7.00
N GLY A 99 -8.36 3.93 5.84
CA GLY A 99 -8.39 4.66 4.57
C GLY A 99 -7.00 5.10 4.10
N ALA A 100 -5.96 4.44 4.63
CA ALA A 100 -4.57 4.85 4.56
C ALA A 100 -3.68 3.88 3.74
N ALA A 101 -4.34 2.96 3.02
CA ALA A 101 -3.74 2.01 2.11
C ALA A 101 -4.54 1.93 0.81
N ILE A 102 -3.86 1.55 -0.28
CA ILE A 102 -4.41 1.42 -1.63
C ILE A 102 -3.84 0.14 -2.24
N ASP A 103 -4.71 -0.72 -2.78
CA ASP A 103 -4.27 -1.81 -3.67
C ASP A 103 -4.61 -1.52 -5.12
N ILE A 104 -3.73 -1.93 -6.03
CA ILE A 104 -3.94 -1.83 -7.47
C ILE A 104 -3.77 -3.19 -8.15
N ASN A 105 -4.76 -3.55 -8.97
CA ASN A 105 -4.75 -4.76 -9.80
C ASN A 105 -4.42 -6.04 -9.00
N TYR A 106 -5.20 -6.32 -7.97
CA TYR A 106 -5.00 -7.39 -6.98
C TYR A 106 -4.69 -8.78 -7.57
N HIS A 107 -5.27 -9.15 -8.71
CA HIS A 107 -5.09 -10.49 -9.29
C HIS A 107 -3.88 -10.65 -10.20
N ILE A 108 -3.12 -9.58 -10.47
CA ILE A 108 -1.88 -9.68 -11.25
C ILE A 108 -0.64 -9.33 -10.43
N ASN A 109 -0.75 -8.51 -9.38
CA ASN A 109 0.41 -8.17 -8.56
C ASN A 109 0.45 -9.10 -7.34
N PRO A 110 1.36 -10.08 -7.27
CA PRO A 110 1.19 -11.18 -6.33
C PRO A 110 1.43 -10.75 -4.88
N TYR A 111 0.66 -11.34 -3.97
CA TYR A 111 1.05 -11.49 -2.57
C TYR A 111 1.88 -12.76 -2.43
N TYR A 112 3.03 -12.68 -1.78
CA TYR A 112 4.01 -13.77 -1.69
C TYR A 112 4.50 -13.97 -0.26
N ASN A 113 4.27 -15.17 0.30
CA ASN A 113 4.70 -15.52 1.65
C ASN A 113 5.45 -16.86 1.67
N VAL A 114 6.67 -16.88 2.21
CA VAL A 114 7.50 -18.09 2.40
C VAL A 114 7.81 -18.42 3.86
N LEU A 115 7.41 -17.60 4.84
CA LEU A 115 7.83 -17.79 6.24
C LEU A 115 7.11 -18.93 6.97
N LYS A 116 6.00 -19.44 6.46
CA LYS A 116 5.17 -20.45 7.14
C LYS A 116 5.41 -21.91 6.66
N GLY A 117 6.48 -22.18 5.92
CA GLY A 117 6.71 -23.52 5.33
C GLY A 117 5.72 -23.90 4.21
N THR A 118 4.66 -23.11 4.04
CA THR A 118 3.79 -23.07 2.86
C THR A 118 4.17 -21.84 2.06
N SER A 119 4.78 -22.03 0.88
CA SER A 119 4.88 -20.96 -0.11
C SER A 119 3.45 -20.64 -0.58
N SER A 120 2.84 -19.58 -0.04
CA SER A 120 1.57 -19.07 -0.56
C SER A 120 1.86 -17.93 -1.53
N ILE A 121 1.41 -18.11 -2.77
CA ILE A 121 1.30 -17.03 -3.74
C ILE A 121 -0.18 -16.79 -3.98
N GLU A 122 -0.61 -15.55 -3.86
CA GLU A 122 -1.96 -15.11 -4.23
C GLU A 122 -1.91 -14.11 -5.39
N PRO A 123 -2.79 -14.25 -6.39
CA PRO A 123 -3.70 -15.38 -6.57
C PRO A 123 -2.94 -16.67 -6.90
N LYS A 124 -3.51 -17.82 -6.49
CA LYS A 124 -2.97 -19.13 -6.85
C LYS A 124 -3.01 -19.29 -8.37
N ARG A 125 -2.08 -20.08 -8.94
CA ARG A 125 -2.18 -20.50 -10.34
C ARG A 125 -3.58 -21.04 -10.61
N PHE A 126 -4.17 -20.63 -11.73
CA PHE A 126 -5.49 -21.09 -12.15
C PHE A 126 -5.40 -22.53 -12.62
N THR A 127 -5.45 -23.47 -11.66
CA THR A 127 -5.32 -24.91 -11.91
C THR A 127 -6.51 -25.49 -12.67
N ASN A 128 -7.68 -24.85 -12.58
CA ASN A 128 -8.83 -25.13 -13.41
C ASN A 128 -9.26 -23.82 -14.09
N ARG A 129 -8.75 -23.64 -15.31
CA ARG A 129 -8.96 -22.43 -16.11
C ARG A 129 -10.41 -21.99 -16.08
N THR A 130 -11.33 -22.78 -16.64
CA THR A 130 -12.76 -22.43 -16.76
C THR A 130 -13.39 -22.02 -15.43
N LYS A 131 -13.20 -22.82 -14.37
CA LYS A 131 -13.78 -22.53 -13.05
C LYS A 131 -13.21 -21.25 -12.43
N ASP A 132 -11.94 -20.96 -12.67
CA ASP A 132 -11.32 -19.76 -12.13
C ASP A 132 -11.60 -18.52 -12.99
N GLU A 133 -11.76 -18.67 -14.32
CA GLU A 133 -12.25 -17.57 -15.18
C GLU A 133 -13.64 -17.12 -14.74
N GLU A 134 -14.56 -18.05 -14.51
CA GLU A 134 -15.92 -17.73 -14.05
C GLU A 134 -15.93 -16.97 -12.73
N LYS A 135 -15.10 -17.38 -11.75
CA LYS A 135 -14.99 -16.67 -10.47
C LYS A 135 -14.42 -15.27 -10.64
N ILE A 136 -13.36 -15.10 -11.44
CA ILE A 136 -12.76 -13.80 -11.68
C ILE A 136 -13.74 -12.89 -12.41
N ILE A 137 -14.41 -13.39 -13.46
CA ILE A 137 -15.42 -12.63 -14.19
C ILE A 137 -16.54 -12.20 -13.25
N SER A 138 -17.05 -13.12 -12.43
CA SER A 138 -18.08 -12.82 -11.43
C SER A 138 -17.61 -11.75 -10.45
N PHE A 139 -16.38 -11.87 -9.93
CA PHE A 139 -15.80 -10.90 -9.01
C PHE A 139 -15.61 -9.53 -9.66
N LEU A 140 -15.09 -9.47 -10.90
CA LEU A 140 -14.92 -8.22 -11.64
C LEU A 140 -16.28 -7.55 -11.89
N LYS A 141 -17.26 -8.29 -12.39
CA LYS A 141 -18.62 -7.78 -12.67
C LYS A 141 -19.37 -7.35 -11.41
N GLU A 142 -19.04 -7.90 -10.25
CA GLU A 142 -19.57 -7.43 -8.95
C GLU A 142 -19.01 -6.05 -8.58
N LYS A 143 -17.76 -5.74 -8.95
CA LYS A 143 -17.13 -4.47 -8.61
C LYS A 143 -17.58 -3.32 -9.50
N ARG A 144 -17.82 -3.57 -10.79
CA ARG A 144 -18.35 -2.58 -11.73
C ARG A 144 -18.74 -3.22 -13.06
N GLU A 145 -19.35 -2.43 -13.93
CA GLU A 145 -19.55 -2.79 -15.32
C GLU A 145 -18.23 -2.78 -16.11
N PHE A 146 -18.09 -3.75 -17.00
CA PHE A 146 -16.99 -3.90 -17.94
C PHE A 146 -17.57 -4.05 -19.34
N SER A 147 -16.96 -3.41 -20.33
CA SER A 147 -17.24 -3.74 -21.72
C SER A 147 -16.69 -5.13 -22.05
N GLU A 148 -17.19 -5.77 -23.10
CA GLU A 148 -16.67 -7.06 -23.55
C GLU A 148 -15.19 -6.96 -23.98
N SER A 149 -14.77 -5.84 -24.59
CA SER A 149 -13.37 -5.62 -24.97
C SER A 149 -12.47 -5.49 -23.75
N GLU A 150 -12.91 -4.73 -22.75
CA GLU A 150 -12.16 -4.49 -21.52
C GLU A 150 -12.03 -5.75 -20.71
N LEU A 151 -13.14 -6.49 -20.54
CA LEU A 151 -13.14 -7.75 -19.83
C LEU A 151 -12.20 -8.74 -20.53
N SER A 152 -12.29 -8.88 -21.86
CA SER A 152 -11.40 -9.76 -22.62
C SER A 152 -9.92 -9.39 -22.44
N ALA A 153 -9.57 -8.10 -22.53
CA ALA A 153 -8.19 -7.63 -22.35
C ALA A 153 -7.69 -7.83 -20.90
N THR A 154 -8.54 -7.57 -19.91
CA THR A 154 -8.24 -7.79 -18.49
C THR A 154 -8.03 -9.28 -18.21
N MET A 155 -8.90 -10.15 -18.73
CA MET A 155 -8.80 -11.60 -18.53
C MET A 155 -7.53 -12.18 -19.14
N LYS A 156 -7.08 -11.67 -20.30
CA LYS A 156 -5.77 -12.05 -20.88
C LYS A 156 -4.58 -11.67 -20.01
N ALA A 157 -4.69 -10.59 -19.23
CA ALA A 157 -3.63 -10.18 -18.31
C ALA A 157 -3.69 -10.94 -16.98
N VAL A 158 -4.90 -11.19 -16.47
CA VAL A 158 -5.13 -11.89 -15.19
C VAL A 158 -4.83 -13.38 -15.33
N ILE A 159 -5.40 -14.04 -16.33
CA ILE A 159 -5.29 -15.48 -16.50
C ILE A 159 -4.07 -15.81 -17.34
N GLN A 160 -3.09 -16.42 -16.69
CA GLN A 160 -1.88 -16.90 -17.31
C GLN A 160 -2.01 -18.40 -17.62
N GLU A 161 -1.44 -18.83 -18.75
CA GLU A 161 -1.50 -20.23 -19.15
C GLU A 161 -0.73 -21.13 -18.15
N LEU A 162 -1.27 -22.32 -17.88
CA LEU A 162 -0.77 -23.25 -16.85
C LEU A 162 0.71 -23.64 -17.02
N ASP A 163 1.16 -23.70 -18.27
CA ASP A 163 2.51 -24.08 -18.67
C ASP A 163 3.41 -22.87 -18.96
N SER A 164 2.94 -21.66 -18.65
CA SER A 164 3.71 -20.45 -18.87
C SER A 164 4.69 -20.20 -17.71
N ASP A 165 5.98 -20.08 -18.04
CA ASP A 165 6.99 -19.53 -17.12
C ASP A 165 6.83 -17.99 -16.93
N ASP A 166 5.84 -17.41 -17.60
CA ASP A 166 5.51 -15.98 -17.62
C ASP A 166 4.68 -15.53 -16.41
N TRP A 167 5.03 -15.94 -15.19
CA TRP A 167 4.31 -15.49 -13.99
C TRP A 167 4.65 -14.04 -13.60
N PHE A 168 3.67 -13.22 -13.19
CA PHE A 168 3.90 -11.98 -12.42
C PHE A 168 4.78 -12.12 -11.16
N VAL A 169 5.02 -13.34 -10.65
CA VAL A 169 6.08 -13.60 -9.65
C VAL A 169 7.48 -13.49 -10.27
N ASN A 170 7.64 -13.86 -11.53
CA ASN A 170 8.86 -13.55 -12.28
C ASN A 170 8.87 -12.06 -12.63
N ARG A 171 9.65 -11.33 -11.84
CA ARG A 171 9.83 -9.88 -11.89
C ARG A 171 10.85 -9.43 -12.95
N GLU A 172 11.58 -10.34 -13.57
CA GLU A 172 12.51 -10.02 -14.68
C GLU A 172 11.75 -9.72 -15.97
N VAL A 173 10.56 -10.28 -16.14
CA VAL A 173 9.68 -10.02 -17.27
C VAL A 173 8.66 -8.95 -16.89
N HIS A 174 8.81 -7.76 -17.46
CA HIS A 174 7.88 -6.67 -17.24
C HIS A 174 6.59 -6.88 -18.06
N ARG A 175 5.44 -6.74 -17.41
CA ARG A 175 4.11 -6.97 -18.02
C ARG A 175 3.23 -5.74 -17.87
N LYS A 176 2.29 -5.59 -18.80
CA LYS A 176 1.25 -4.56 -18.75
C LYS A 176 0.51 -4.66 -17.40
N GLY A 177 0.49 -3.56 -16.64
CA GLY A 177 -0.15 -3.49 -15.31
C GLY A 177 0.64 -4.09 -14.13
N MET A 178 1.89 -4.53 -14.37
CA MET A 178 2.81 -4.94 -13.30
C MET A 178 3.34 -3.71 -12.57
N LEU A 179 3.04 -3.60 -11.27
CA LEU A 179 3.56 -2.51 -10.43
C LEU A 179 5.04 -2.73 -10.18
N THR A 180 5.88 -1.76 -10.53
CA THR A 180 7.32 -1.78 -10.31
C THR A 180 7.74 -0.66 -9.35
N ARG A 181 9.05 -0.50 -9.18
CA ARG A 181 9.60 0.64 -8.44
C ARG A 181 9.15 1.98 -9.05
N LYS A 182 8.94 2.07 -10.37
CA LYS A 182 8.51 3.30 -11.05
C LYS A 182 7.14 3.77 -10.56
N GLU A 183 6.18 2.86 -10.49
CA GLU A 183 4.84 3.16 -9.99
C GLU A 183 4.87 3.40 -8.48
N ALA A 184 5.69 2.64 -7.74
CA ALA A 184 5.87 2.87 -6.30
C ALA A 184 6.43 4.26 -5.99
N GLU A 185 7.32 4.80 -6.83
CA GLU A 185 7.85 6.16 -6.66
C GLU A 185 6.79 7.25 -6.88
N ILE A 186 5.76 6.99 -7.69
CA ILE A 186 4.62 7.91 -7.83
C ILE A 186 3.86 8.01 -6.51
N PHE A 187 3.55 6.87 -5.89
CA PHE A 187 2.89 6.83 -4.57
C PHE A 187 3.78 7.42 -3.47
N GLU A 188 5.08 7.09 -3.48
CA GLU A 188 6.07 7.60 -2.53
C GLU A 188 6.10 9.13 -2.58
N LYS A 189 6.22 9.74 -3.77
CA LYS A 189 6.19 11.21 -3.95
C LYS A 189 4.92 11.86 -3.41
N ASN A 190 3.80 11.16 -3.49
CA ASN A 190 2.49 11.63 -3.03
C ASN A 190 2.18 11.26 -1.57
N GLY A 191 3.15 10.72 -0.81
CA GLY A 191 3.04 10.52 0.64
C GLY A 191 2.72 9.08 1.06
N PHE A 192 2.50 8.16 0.13
CA PHE A 192 2.38 6.72 0.42
C PHE A 192 3.79 6.11 0.40
N THR A 193 4.54 6.35 1.47
CA THR A 193 5.99 6.11 1.54
C THR A 193 6.37 4.64 1.74
N ILE A 194 5.40 3.73 1.85
CA ILE A 194 5.64 2.30 2.03
C ILE A 194 4.96 1.56 0.89
N TRP A 195 5.74 0.78 0.16
CA TRP A 195 5.25 -0.14 -0.87
C TRP A 195 5.46 -1.58 -0.42
N GLY A 196 4.42 -2.40 -0.47
CA GLY A 196 4.47 -3.79 -0.02
C GLY A 196 5.42 -4.68 -0.81
N GLY A 197 5.77 -4.28 -2.04
CA GLY A 197 6.83 -4.93 -2.83
C GLY A 197 8.25 -4.83 -2.23
N THR A 198 8.44 -4.02 -1.18
CA THR A 198 9.72 -3.89 -0.45
C THR A 198 9.71 -4.61 0.91
N TRP A 199 8.58 -5.19 1.31
CA TRP A 199 8.52 -5.94 2.56
C TRP A 199 9.40 -7.18 2.50
N ARG A 200 9.97 -7.57 3.65
CA ARG A 200 10.78 -8.79 3.72
C ARG A 200 9.89 -10.00 3.43
N GLN A 201 8.84 -10.16 4.21
CA GLN A 201 7.82 -11.21 4.11
C GLN A 201 6.58 -10.82 4.96
N PRO A 202 5.35 -11.09 4.49
CA PRO A 202 5.03 -11.38 3.09
C PRO A 202 5.37 -10.18 2.19
N MET A 203 5.67 -10.41 0.91
CA MET A 203 5.72 -9.35 -0.10
C MET A 203 4.33 -9.12 -0.65
N ASP A 204 3.96 -7.86 -0.86
CA ASP A 204 2.62 -7.48 -1.30
C ASP A 204 2.71 -6.40 -2.39
N PHE A 205 2.85 -6.81 -3.65
CA PHE A 205 3.19 -5.87 -4.73
C PHE A 205 2.05 -4.91 -5.09
N MET A 206 0.80 -5.28 -4.84
CA MET A 206 -0.37 -4.41 -5.08
C MET A 206 -0.48 -3.26 -4.08
N HIS A 207 0.12 -3.41 -2.90
CA HIS A 207 -0.20 -2.61 -1.72
C HIS A 207 0.70 -1.38 -1.56
N PHE A 208 0.08 -0.21 -1.41
CA PHE A 208 0.70 1.05 -1.05
C PHE A 208 0.11 1.56 0.25
N GLN A 209 0.95 2.06 1.17
CA GLN A 209 0.45 2.62 2.43
C GLN A 209 1.30 3.75 2.96
N ILE A 210 0.73 4.50 3.90
CA ILE A 210 1.46 5.41 4.78
C ILE A 210 2.02 4.63 6.00
N PRO A 211 2.92 5.22 6.80
CA PRO A 211 3.35 4.61 8.06
C PRO A 211 2.19 4.33 9.01
N ILE A 212 2.15 3.15 9.62
CA ILE A 212 1.04 2.72 10.50
C ILE A 212 0.74 3.76 11.57
N LYS A 213 1.78 4.28 12.21
CA LYS A 213 1.61 5.28 13.25
C LYS A 213 1.07 6.61 12.73
N LEU A 214 1.41 6.99 11.50
CA LEU A 214 0.83 8.19 10.88
C LEU A 214 -0.67 7.97 10.66
N ALA A 215 -1.07 6.78 10.20
CA ALA A 215 -2.48 6.42 10.07
C ALA A 215 -3.22 6.45 11.41
N GLU A 216 -2.62 5.90 12.47
CA GLU A 216 -3.17 5.95 13.85
C GLU A 216 -3.39 7.40 14.32
N VAL A 217 -2.41 8.28 14.12
CA VAL A 217 -2.51 9.69 14.51
C VAL A 217 -3.59 10.40 13.69
N LEU A 218 -3.56 10.27 12.36
CA LEU A 218 -4.52 10.94 11.48
C LEU A 218 -5.96 10.49 11.73
N ALA A 219 -6.17 9.24 12.14
CA ALA A 219 -7.48 8.72 12.50
C ALA A 219 -7.98 9.23 13.87
N ALA A 220 -7.07 9.62 14.76
CA ALA A 220 -7.37 10.12 16.10
C ALA A 220 -7.56 11.65 16.18
N THR A 221 -7.21 12.40 15.14
CA THR A 221 -7.32 13.87 15.11
C THR A 221 -8.56 14.37 14.38
N SER A 222 -8.86 15.67 14.44
CA SER A 222 -9.83 16.27 13.53
C SER A 222 -9.29 16.30 12.09
N LYS A 223 -10.15 16.63 11.11
CA LYS A 223 -9.73 16.86 9.73
C LYS A 223 -8.71 18.00 9.65
N GLU A 224 -8.99 19.13 10.30
CA GLU A 224 -8.14 20.33 10.27
C GLU A 224 -6.74 20.06 10.85
N GLU A 225 -6.68 19.37 11.99
CA GLU A 225 -5.41 18.92 12.57
C GLU A 225 -4.70 17.91 11.65
N GLY A 226 -5.46 16.98 11.08
CA GLY A 226 -4.95 15.98 10.14
C GLY A 226 -4.35 16.61 8.88
N GLU A 227 -4.94 17.69 8.34
CA GLU A 227 -4.42 18.41 7.18
C GLU A 227 -3.03 19.02 7.46
N VAL A 228 -2.83 19.56 8.66
CA VAL A 228 -1.52 20.07 9.10
C VAL A 228 -0.50 18.94 9.20
N ILE A 229 -0.88 17.82 9.81
CA ILE A 229 -0.03 16.63 9.97
C ILE A 229 0.34 16.05 8.60
N TRP A 230 -0.62 15.92 7.69
CA TRP A 230 -0.41 15.42 6.34
C TRP A 230 0.51 16.32 5.53
N LYS A 231 0.32 17.65 5.59
CA LYS A 231 1.21 18.62 4.94
C LYS A 231 2.65 18.49 5.43
N ASN A 232 2.84 18.33 6.73
CA ASN A 232 4.16 18.14 7.32
C ASN A 232 4.81 16.83 6.86
N HIS A 233 4.03 15.74 6.80
CA HIS A 233 4.48 14.46 6.23
C HIS A 233 4.94 14.62 4.76
N LEU A 234 4.17 15.31 3.92
CA LEU A 234 4.55 15.57 2.53
C LEU A 234 5.85 16.40 2.41
N LEU A 235 6.01 17.44 3.24
CA LEU A 235 7.22 18.27 3.27
C LEU A 235 8.46 17.46 3.67
N LEU A 236 8.34 16.66 4.73
CA LEU A 236 9.41 15.78 5.20
C LEU A 236 9.76 14.73 4.15
N ASN A 237 8.75 14.10 3.54
CA ASN A 237 8.94 13.11 2.48
C ASN A 237 9.65 13.71 1.25
N LYS A 238 9.24 14.91 0.81
CA LYS A 238 9.92 15.62 -0.28
C LYS A 238 11.39 15.86 0.03
N TRP A 239 11.71 16.24 1.26
CA TRP A 239 13.09 16.42 1.70
C TRP A 239 13.85 15.07 1.74
N HIS A 240 13.22 14.00 2.23
CA HIS A 240 13.81 12.65 2.19
C HIS A 240 14.15 12.18 0.78
N LEU A 241 13.26 12.41 -0.19
CA LEU A 241 13.52 12.07 -1.59
C LEU A 241 14.69 12.88 -2.16
N GLN A 242 14.82 14.16 -1.81
CA GLN A 242 15.95 15.00 -2.20
C GLN A 242 17.26 14.51 -1.56
N LEU A 243 17.23 14.16 -0.27
CA LEU A 243 18.38 13.58 0.42
C LEU A 243 18.80 12.28 -0.25
N LYS A 244 17.87 11.35 -0.48
CA LYS A 244 18.15 10.06 -1.12
C LYS A 244 18.83 10.25 -2.47
N LYS A 245 18.30 11.14 -3.33
CA LYS A 245 18.89 11.48 -4.62
C LYS A 245 20.31 12.04 -4.50
N LYS A 246 20.60 12.83 -3.46
CA LYS A 246 21.97 13.32 -3.17
C LYS A 246 22.88 12.20 -2.66
N LEU A 247 22.36 11.28 -1.85
CA LEU A 247 23.14 10.15 -1.35
C LEU A 247 23.48 9.14 -2.46
N GLU A 248 22.62 9.00 -3.46
CA GLU A 248 22.86 8.19 -4.66
C GLU A 248 24.03 8.71 -5.52
N THR A 249 24.44 9.98 -5.36
CA THR A 249 25.65 10.51 -6.03
C THR A 249 26.94 10.18 -5.28
N LEU A 250 26.82 9.61 -4.06
CA LEU A 250 27.94 9.11 -3.29
C LEU A 250 28.31 7.69 -3.74
N ASP A 251 29.45 7.21 -3.25
CA ASP A 251 29.71 5.77 -3.22
C ASP A 251 28.53 5.01 -2.57
N LYS A 252 28.12 3.89 -3.17
CA LYS A 252 26.90 3.16 -2.80
C LYS A 252 26.89 2.77 -1.32
N GLU A 253 27.98 2.19 -0.81
CA GLU A 253 28.06 1.77 0.60
C GLU A 253 27.98 2.97 1.54
N LYS A 254 28.60 4.10 1.16
CA LYS A 254 28.53 5.34 1.95
C LYS A 254 27.13 5.95 1.96
N GLY A 255 26.48 6.03 0.81
CA GLY A 255 25.12 6.53 0.68
C GLY A 255 24.15 5.69 1.51
N GLU A 256 24.26 4.36 1.41
CA GLU A 256 23.46 3.42 2.20
C GLU A 256 23.71 3.56 3.71
N ALA A 257 24.97 3.66 4.16
CA ALA A 257 25.28 3.82 5.58
C ALA A 257 24.69 5.13 6.16
N ILE A 258 24.84 6.26 5.45
CA ILE A 258 24.27 7.54 5.87
C ILE A 258 22.74 7.47 5.90
N TRP A 259 22.14 6.83 4.89
CA TRP A 259 20.69 6.63 4.83
C TRP A 259 20.17 5.76 5.97
N THR A 260 20.85 4.67 6.29
CA THR A 260 20.50 3.79 7.42
C THR A 260 20.61 4.54 8.76
N GLU A 261 21.67 5.32 8.98
CA GLU A 261 21.79 6.14 10.19
C GLU A 261 20.67 7.19 10.27
N HIS A 262 20.36 7.85 9.15
CA HIS A 262 19.26 8.81 9.04
C HIS A 262 17.92 8.18 9.42
N LEU A 263 17.57 7.06 8.79
CA LEU A 263 16.32 6.35 9.06
C LEU A 263 16.23 5.87 10.51
N SER A 264 17.34 5.37 11.07
CA SER A 264 17.34 4.89 12.46
C SER A 264 16.95 6.00 13.44
N LYS A 265 17.41 7.23 13.21
CA LYS A 265 17.09 8.40 14.05
C LYS A 265 15.66 8.90 13.81
N CYS A 266 15.23 8.97 12.55
CA CYS A 266 13.85 9.35 12.23
C CYS A 266 12.82 8.33 12.76
N GLN A 267 13.18 7.06 12.85
CA GLN A 267 12.32 5.98 13.35
C GLN A 267 12.40 5.80 14.88
N SER A 268 13.58 6.00 15.50
CA SER A 268 13.78 5.84 16.96
C SER A 268 13.14 6.96 17.78
N ASP A 269 13.15 8.20 17.28
CA ASP A 269 12.74 9.37 18.07
C ASP A 269 11.23 9.62 18.01
N GLY A 270 10.47 8.64 17.52
CA GLY A 270 9.09 8.84 17.13
C GLY A 270 8.96 9.97 16.11
N GLY A 271 9.99 10.26 15.31
CA GLY A 271 10.14 11.49 14.51
C GLY A 271 9.08 11.72 13.42
N TYR A 272 8.25 10.73 13.13
CA TYR A 272 7.05 10.90 12.31
C TYR A 272 5.80 11.35 13.12
N LEU A 273 5.84 11.31 14.45
CA LEU A 273 4.66 11.24 15.34
C LEU A 273 4.75 12.10 16.60
N THR A 274 5.92 12.15 17.27
CA THR A 274 6.21 13.19 18.26
C THR A 274 6.18 14.57 17.57
N ALA A 275 6.53 14.57 16.27
CA ALA A 275 6.35 15.60 15.25
C ALA A 275 4.90 15.95 14.88
N ALA A 276 3.97 14.99 14.97
CA ALA A 276 2.60 15.13 14.51
C ALA A 276 1.65 15.65 15.60
N ASN A 277 1.96 15.41 16.88
CA ASN A 277 1.14 15.92 17.99
C ASN A 277 1.31 17.43 18.25
N LYS A 278 2.28 18.11 17.61
CA LYS A 278 2.46 19.57 17.65
C LYS A 278 3.04 20.01 16.30
N ALA A 279 2.42 20.98 15.63
CA ALA A 279 2.93 21.51 14.35
C ALA A 279 4.41 21.93 14.38
N ASP A 280 4.93 22.27 15.57
CA ASP A 280 6.32 22.66 15.81
C ASP A 280 7.33 21.52 15.61
N THR A 281 6.99 20.27 15.94
CA THR A 281 7.98 19.19 16.05
C THR A 281 8.37 18.57 14.69
N ALA A 282 7.49 18.60 13.68
CA ALA A 282 7.85 18.25 12.30
C ALA A 282 8.79 19.29 11.65
N SER A 283 8.55 20.57 11.94
CA SER A 283 9.44 21.67 11.54
C SER A 283 10.83 21.51 12.17
N VAL A 284 10.88 21.18 13.47
CA VAL A 284 12.13 20.91 14.18
C VAL A 284 12.87 19.69 13.61
N CYS A 285 12.19 18.57 13.37
CA CYS A 285 12.81 17.41 12.73
C CYS A 285 13.37 17.74 11.34
N LEU A 286 12.62 18.49 10.53
CA LEU A 286 13.06 18.91 9.21
C LEU A 286 14.28 19.85 9.28
N GLU A 287 14.29 20.82 10.19
CA GLU A 287 15.40 21.74 10.35
C GLU A 287 16.65 21.07 10.93
N ASP A 288 16.50 20.13 11.87
CA ASP A 288 17.61 19.31 12.37
C ASP A 288 18.21 18.43 11.27
N CYS A 289 17.36 17.83 10.45
CA CYS A 289 17.76 17.08 9.28
C CYS A 289 18.51 17.96 8.27
N LYS A 290 17.95 19.13 7.90
CA LYS A 290 18.63 20.09 7.01
C LYS A 290 19.97 20.55 7.57
N ARG A 291 20.06 20.82 8.88
CA ARG A 291 21.28 21.23 9.56
C ARG A 291 22.35 20.15 9.52
N LYS A 292 21.99 18.90 9.82
CA LYS A 292 22.91 17.76 9.84
C LYS A 292 23.50 17.44 8.46
N TYR A 293 22.69 17.57 7.41
CA TYR A 293 23.08 17.24 6.04
C TYR A 293 23.25 18.48 5.14
N LYS A 294 23.53 19.65 5.74
CA LYS A 294 23.73 20.91 5.02
C LYS A 294 24.88 20.83 4.02
N ASP A 295 25.95 20.14 4.40
CA ASP A 295 27.17 19.93 3.59
C ASP A 295 27.39 18.42 3.29
N ILE A 296 26.48 17.81 2.54
CA ILE A 296 26.65 16.43 2.04
C ILE A 296 27.97 16.27 1.26
N ASP A 297 28.39 17.31 0.53
CA ASP A 297 29.65 17.30 -0.21
C ASP A 297 30.89 17.36 0.70
N ALA A 298 30.76 17.84 1.96
CA ALA A 298 31.83 17.75 2.95
C ALA A 298 31.91 16.35 3.58
N LEU A 299 30.77 15.63 3.68
CA LEU A 299 30.73 14.23 4.12
C LEU A 299 31.45 13.28 3.13
N GLN A 300 31.54 13.64 1.84
CA GLN A 300 32.37 12.94 0.86
C GLN A 300 33.86 12.90 1.25
N LYS A 301 34.36 13.94 1.93
CA LYS A 301 35.79 14.16 2.17
C LYS A 301 36.31 13.60 3.51
N ASN A 302 35.42 13.30 4.46
CA ASN A 302 35.79 13.04 5.86
C ASN A 302 35.64 11.58 6.35
N THR A 303 35.42 10.60 5.48
CA THR A 303 35.44 9.18 5.90
C THR A 303 36.84 8.59 5.71
N PRO A 304 37.50 8.09 6.77
CA PRO A 304 38.77 7.38 6.61
C PRO A 304 38.56 6.16 5.73
N ASN A 305 39.42 6.00 4.73
CA ASN A 305 39.43 4.85 3.83
C ASN A 305 39.85 3.59 4.61
N LYS A 306 38.93 2.97 5.35
CA LYS A 306 39.16 1.74 6.13
C LYS A 306 39.18 0.49 5.25
N HIS A 307 39.80 0.53 4.06
CA HIS A 307 40.10 -0.68 3.29
C HIS A 307 41.32 -0.50 2.37
N LYS A 308 42.51 -0.29 2.96
CA LYS A 308 43.80 -0.67 2.32
C LYS A 308 44.85 -0.98 3.39
N SER A 309 44.72 -2.07 4.13
CA SER A 309 45.86 -2.58 4.91
C SER A 309 45.78 -4.07 5.25
N HIS A 310 45.48 -4.93 4.29
CA HIS A 310 45.91 -6.34 4.37
C HIS A 310 46.23 -6.83 2.97
N LEU A 311 47.46 -6.51 2.52
CA LEU A 311 48.25 -7.25 1.53
C LEU A 311 49.58 -6.52 1.43
N LYS A 312 50.47 -6.82 2.38
CA LYS A 312 51.94 -6.65 2.27
C LYS A 312 52.59 -7.27 3.50
N LYS A 313 52.81 -8.59 3.44
CA LYS A 313 54.08 -9.28 3.60
C LYS A 313 53.85 -10.77 3.46
#